data_AF-A0A524N868-F1
#
_entry.id   AF-A0A524N868-F1
#
_cell.length_a   1.000
_cell.length_b   1.000
_cell.length_c   1.000
_cell.angle_alpha   90.00
_cell.angle_beta   90.00
_cell.angle_gamma   90.00
#
_symmetry.space_group_name_H-M   'P 1'
#
loop_
_entity.id
_entity.type
_entity.pdbx_description
1 polymer ?
#
loop_
_entity_poly.entity_id
_entity_poly.type
_entity_poly.pdbx_seq_one_letter_code
_entity_poly.pdbx_strand_id
1 'polypeptide(L)'
;MTRPDRHDRDRWIASGLPDAVVTIMFRDGTLPPPHAARWYDSSLTTDEIVEFRRAGRPAPDEALAASLEARGLPTDPAFVAAWKGFDARQILDAIDRGFRSGEQYAPWAASDADITEVEQLAALGSFDGYDPGKVLAQLRAGHTPDEIAFALEAGLKTKKAVAWMSRGVSATTARDWSEAGFSASKAAQWIKVVDDPKVAGSLRSLGLDVDDARAQRPEGGWTTHAVRRHVAVEAGAGDDVADEWASTSLSDRKLAKWVAAGVRPVDAGAWRSLGFDPEEASGWAAQRFTPEDAGNWRRSGVDPEIAARRRDAGVRPPIVDD
;
A
#
# COMPACT_ATOMS: atom_id res chain seq x y z
N MET A 1 -16.46 23.11 54.06
CA MET A 1 -16.74 21.75 54.56
C MET A 1 -16.75 21.80 56.07
N THR A 2 -17.86 21.41 56.69
CA THR A 2 -18.01 21.33 58.15
C THR A 2 -17.04 20.27 58.67
N ARG A 3 -16.25 20.60 59.70
CA ARG A 3 -15.38 19.59 60.33
C ARG A 3 -16.27 18.52 60.97
N PRO A 4 -16.02 17.23 60.70
CA PRO A 4 -16.81 16.16 61.30
C PRO A 4 -16.70 16.23 62.82
N ASP A 5 -17.81 15.95 63.51
CA ASP A 5 -17.91 16.03 64.96
C ASP A 5 -17.88 14.64 65.61
N ARG A 6 -17.80 14.60 66.95
CA ARG A 6 -17.71 13.33 67.68
C ARG A 6 -18.84 12.34 67.36
N HIS A 7 -20.01 12.83 66.95
CA HIS A 7 -21.15 11.99 66.54
C HIS A 7 -20.92 11.34 65.17
N ASP A 8 -20.19 11.99 64.26
CA ASP A 8 -19.79 11.39 62.98
C ASP A 8 -18.73 10.29 63.18
N ARG A 9 -17.79 10.47 64.12
CA ARG A 9 -16.80 9.44 64.50
C ARG A 9 -17.47 8.16 64.95
N ASP A 10 -18.39 8.27 65.91
CA ASP A 10 -19.05 7.12 66.50
C ASP A 10 -19.96 6.40 65.48
N ARG A 11 -20.59 7.16 64.56
CA ARG A 11 -21.37 6.60 63.45
C ARG A 11 -20.52 5.82 62.44
N TRP A 12 -19.31 6.32 62.15
CA TRP A 12 -18.38 5.65 61.24
C TRP A 12 -17.78 4.38 61.85
N ILE A 13 -17.41 4.39 63.13
CA ILE A 13 -17.00 3.18 63.85
C ILE A 13 -18.14 2.16 63.90
N ALA A 14 -19.38 2.60 64.14
CA ALA A 14 -20.55 1.74 64.14
C ALA A 14 -20.87 1.13 62.75
N SER A 15 -20.44 1.77 61.66
CA SER A 15 -20.53 1.21 60.29
C SER A 15 -19.45 0.17 59.97
N GLY A 16 -18.58 -0.16 60.94
CA GLY A 16 -17.53 -1.17 60.80
C GLY A 16 -16.16 -0.63 60.42
N LEU A 17 -15.98 0.69 60.30
CA LEU A 17 -14.67 1.28 59.98
C LEU A 17 -13.70 1.12 61.16
N PRO A 18 -12.47 0.64 60.94
CA PRO A 18 -11.46 0.55 62.01
C PRO A 18 -11.18 1.92 62.63
N ASP A 19 -11.04 1.97 63.95
CA ASP A 19 -10.83 3.21 64.71
C ASP A 19 -9.62 4.02 64.21
N ALA A 20 -8.60 3.33 63.67
CA ALA A 20 -7.44 3.95 63.05
C ALA A 20 -7.77 4.74 61.77
N VAL A 21 -8.63 4.21 60.90
CA VAL A 21 -9.08 4.88 59.67
C VAL A 21 -9.91 6.11 60.02
N VAL A 22 -10.81 5.97 61.00
CA VAL A 22 -11.63 7.07 61.50
C VAL A 22 -10.77 8.16 62.16
N THR A 23 -9.72 7.77 62.88
CA THR A 23 -8.77 8.71 63.51
C THR A 23 -7.95 9.49 62.47
N ILE A 24 -7.53 8.87 61.37
CA ILE A 24 -6.83 9.55 60.26
C ILE A 24 -7.79 10.51 59.54
N MET A 25 -9.04 10.10 59.30
CA MET A 25 -10.07 10.96 58.70
C MET A 25 -10.38 12.19 59.56
N PHE A 26 -10.38 12.05 60.89
CA PHE A 26 -10.56 13.16 61.85
C PHE A 26 -9.38 14.12 61.92
N ARG A 27 -8.15 13.60 61.83
CA ARG A 27 -6.94 14.41 61.98
C ARG A 27 -6.67 15.31 60.78
N ASP A 28 -6.96 14.84 59.56
CA ASP A 28 -6.57 15.54 58.32
C ASP A 28 -7.76 16.08 57.50
N GLY A 29 -9.01 15.76 57.86
CA GLY A 29 -10.22 16.36 57.29
C GLY A 29 -10.44 16.19 55.77
N THR A 30 -9.77 15.24 55.11
CA THR A 30 -9.59 15.27 53.63
C THR A 30 -9.82 13.94 52.89
N LEU A 31 -10.31 12.88 53.53
CA LEU A 31 -10.58 11.61 52.83
C LEU A 31 -12.07 11.49 52.44
N PRO A 32 -12.44 11.65 51.16
CA PRO A 32 -13.78 11.30 50.71
C PRO A 32 -13.96 9.75 50.67
N PRO A 33 -15.19 9.25 50.89
CA PRO A 33 -15.50 7.83 51.06
C PRO A 33 -14.96 6.83 50.01
N PRO A 34 -14.82 7.13 48.70
CA PRO A 34 -14.41 6.12 47.71
C PRO A 34 -12.98 5.63 47.90
N HIS A 35 -12.09 6.47 48.43
CA HIS A 35 -10.69 6.09 48.64
C HIS A 35 -10.54 5.22 49.90
N ALA A 36 -11.33 5.46 50.94
CA ALA A 36 -11.29 4.68 52.18
C ALA A 36 -11.75 3.22 51.96
N ALA A 37 -12.73 3.00 51.08
CA ALA A 37 -13.24 1.67 50.75
C ALA A 37 -12.17 0.75 50.11
N ARG A 38 -11.22 1.30 49.34
CA ARG A 38 -10.11 0.50 48.76
C ARG A 38 -9.09 0.01 49.79
N TRP A 39 -8.95 0.70 50.91
CA TRP A 39 -8.08 0.27 52.02
C TRP A 39 -8.79 -0.66 52.98
N TYR A 40 -10.13 -0.59 53.04
CA TYR A 40 -10.97 -1.40 53.92
C TYR A 40 -10.87 -2.90 53.63
N ASP A 41 -10.76 -3.28 52.35
CA ASP A 41 -10.61 -4.69 51.94
C ASP A 41 -9.17 -5.22 52.04
N SER A 42 -8.19 -4.37 52.36
CA SER A 42 -6.77 -4.70 52.20
C SER A 42 -6.06 -5.27 53.43
N SER A 43 -6.77 -5.61 54.52
CA SER A 43 -6.20 -6.18 55.77
C SER A 43 -5.01 -5.43 56.43
N LEU A 44 -4.59 -4.28 55.89
CA LEU A 44 -3.39 -3.53 56.28
C LEU A 44 -3.50 -2.87 57.65
N THR A 45 -2.38 -2.84 58.36
CA THR A 45 -2.21 -2.10 59.61
C THR A 45 -2.08 -0.59 59.37
N THR A 46 -2.35 0.21 60.41
CA THR A 46 -2.24 1.68 60.38
C THR A 46 -0.86 2.15 59.91
N ASP A 47 0.21 1.46 60.32
CA ASP A 47 1.58 1.84 60.00
C ASP A 47 1.91 1.57 58.52
N GLU A 48 1.40 0.47 57.95
CA GLU A 48 1.54 0.14 56.53
C GLU A 48 0.79 1.16 55.65
N ILE A 49 -0.44 1.53 56.02
CA ILE A 49 -1.22 2.56 55.30
C ILE A 49 -0.47 3.90 55.28
N VAL A 50 0.17 4.27 56.38
CA VAL A 50 0.98 5.50 56.48
C VAL A 50 2.24 5.39 55.62
N GLU A 51 2.89 4.22 55.58
CA GLU A 51 4.08 3.98 54.75
C GLU A 51 3.76 4.07 53.25
N PHE A 52 2.71 3.40 52.78
CA PHE A 52 2.26 3.49 51.38
C PHE A 52 1.94 4.94 50.99
N ARG A 53 1.28 5.70 51.86
CA ARG A 53 0.98 7.13 51.65
C ARG A 53 2.26 7.99 51.60
N ARG A 54 3.22 7.73 52.49
CA ARG A 54 4.51 8.45 52.53
C ARG A 54 5.36 8.18 51.28
N ALA A 55 5.22 6.99 50.70
CA ALA A 55 5.86 6.58 49.46
C ALA A 55 5.08 6.99 48.19
N GLY A 56 3.88 7.57 48.33
CA GLY A 56 3.01 7.92 47.19
C GLY A 56 2.49 6.71 46.40
N ARG A 57 2.46 5.53 47.01
CA ARG A 57 2.06 4.27 46.37
C ARG A 57 0.56 4.02 46.56
N PRO A 58 -0.16 3.53 45.54
CA PRO A 58 -1.53 3.03 45.72
C PRO A 58 -1.52 1.78 46.62
N ALA A 59 -2.65 1.50 47.29
CA ALA A 59 -2.82 0.28 48.08
C ALA A 59 -2.52 -0.95 47.19
N PRO A 60 -1.82 -1.98 47.71
CA PRO A 60 -1.66 -3.23 47.00
C PRO A 60 -3.04 -3.82 46.74
N ASP A 61 -3.35 -4.09 45.48
CA ASP A 61 -4.54 -4.84 45.11
C ASP A 61 -4.30 -6.28 45.57
N GLU A 62 -4.66 -6.59 46.83
CA GLU A 62 -4.44 -7.92 47.43
C GLU A 62 -5.02 -9.04 46.54
N ALA A 63 -6.10 -8.74 45.81
CA ALA A 63 -6.67 -9.66 44.85
C ALA A 63 -5.75 -9.93 43.64
N LEU A 64 -5.02 -8.91 43.16
CA LEU A 64 -4.00 -9.08 42.12
C LEU A 64 -2.80 -9.86 42.66
N ALA A 65 -2.31 -9.53 43.85
CA ALA A 65 -1.20 -10.24 44.49
C ALA A 65 -1.52 -11.72 44.68
N ALA A 66 -2.70 -12.05 45.23
CA ALA A 66 -3.18 -13.42 45.36
C ALA A 66 -3.34 -14.13 44.00
N SER A 67 -3.82 -13.42 42.96
CA SER A 67 -3.96 -13.97 41.61
C SER A 67 -2.63 -14.26 40.92
N LEU A 68 -1.59 -13.46 41.19
CA LEU A 68 -0.22 -13.67 40.72
C LEU A 68 0.46 -14.80 41.48
N GLU A 69 0.33 -14.86 42.80
CA GLU A 69 0.85 -15.96 43.64
C GLU A 69 0.24 -17.31 43.25
N ALA A 70 -1.07 -17.36 43.00
CA ALA A 70 -1.76 -18.56 42.53
C ALA A 70 -1.22 -19.07 41.17
N ARG A 71 -0.66 -18.16 40.35
CA ARG A 71 0.01 -18.47 39.07
C ARG A 71 1.52 -18.72 39.23
N GLY A 72 2.06 -18.64 40.44
CA GLY A 72 3.49 -18.77 40.73
C GLY A 72 4.33 -17.61 40.21
N LEU A 73 3.73 -16.42 40.04
CA LEU A 73 4.39 -15.24 39.51
C LEU A 73 4.87 -14.28 40.61
N PRO A 74 5.90 -13.45 40.35
CA PRO A 74 6.40 -12.50 41.33
C PRO A 74 5.33 -11.45 41.71
N THR A 75 5.21 -11.15 43.00
CA THR A 75 4.36 -10.07 43.54
C THR A 75 5.15 -8.85 43.98
N ASP A 76 6.45 -8.82 43.70
CA ASP A 76 7.31 -7.73 44.13
C ASP A 76 6.97 -6.42 43.39
N PRO A 77 7.23 -5.25 44.01
CA PRO A 77 6.90 -3.96 43.41
C PRO A 77 7.56 -3.70 42.04
N ALA A 78 8.71 -4.32 41.74
CA ALA A 78 9.38 -4.13 40.45
C ALA A 78 8.64 -4.87 39.34
N PHE A 79 8.14 -6.08 39.60
CA PHE A 79 7.26 -6.81 38.68
C PHE A 79 6.00 -5.99 38.37
N VAL A 80 5.30 -5.49 39.40
CA VAL A 80 4.08 -4.68 39.22
C VAL A 80 4.38 -3.37 38.48
N ALA A 81 5.54 -2.75 38.72
CA ALA A 81 5.95 -1.54 38.03
C ALA A 81 6.16 -1.73 36.52
N ALA A 82 6.50 -2.95 36.04
CA ALA A 82 6.62 -3.26 34.63
C ALA A 82 5.27 -3.20 33.87
N TRP A 83 4.15 -3.14 34.60
CA TRP A 83 2.79 -3.07 34.08
C TRP A 83 2.14 -1.70 34.32
N LYS A 84 2.94 -0.65 34.55
CA LYS A 84 2.46 0.70 34.81
C LYS A 84 1.47 1.16 33.72
N GLY A 85 0.27 1.57 34.13
CA GLY A 85 -0.78 2.06 33.24
C GLY A 85 -1.88 1.06 32.93
N PHE A 86 -1.75 -0.19 33.39
CA PHE A 86 -2.76 -1.23 33.26
C PHE A 86 -3.41 -1.55 34.60
N ASP A 87 -4.70 -1.88 34.59
CA ASP A 87 -5.41 -2.38 35.77
C ASP A 87 -5.18 -3.88 36.00
N ALA A 88 -5.59 -4.39 37.17
CA ALA A 88 -5.40 -5.79 37.54
C ALA A 88 -5.99 -6.79 36.53
N ARG A 89 -7.12 -6.47 35.90
CA ARG A 89 -7.74 -7.35 34.90
C ARG A 89 -6.92 -7.38 33.62
N GLN A 90 -6.46 -6.22 33.17
CA GLN A 90 -5.61 -6.10 31.99
C GLN A 90 -4.26 -6.80 32.18
N ILE A 91 -3.67 -6.72 33.38
CA ILE A 91 -2.42 -7.42 33.70
C ILE A 91 -2.61 -8.93 33.64
N LEU A 92 -3.67 -9.45 34.27
CA LEU A 92 -3.96 -10.88 34.26
C LEU A 92 -4.28 -11.39 32.84
N ASP A 93 -5.06 -10.65 32.05
CA ASP A 93 -5.32 -10.96 30.64
C ASP A 93 -4.02 -11.04 29.82
N ALA A 94 -3.14 -10.05 29.99
CA ALA A 94 -1.86 -10.02 29.29
C ALA A 94 -0.96 -11.21 29.69
N ILE A 95 -0.91 -11.55 30.97
CA ILE A 95 -0.15 -12.70 31.48
C ILE A 95 -0.73 -14.01 30.92
N ASP A 96 -2.05 -14.16 30.95
CA ASP A 96 -2.73 -15.36 30.44
C ASP A 96 -2.52 -15.50 28.90
N ARG A 97 -2.30 -14.39 28.20
CA ARG A 97 -1.87 -14.31 26.78
C ARG A 97 -0.36 -14.43 26.56
N GLY A 98 0.41 -14.62 27.63
CA GLY A 98 1.86 -14.89 27.61
C GLY A 98 2.77 -13.67 27.57
N PHE A 99 2.24 -12.44 27.67
CA PHE A 99 3.05 -11.22 27.72
C PHE A 99 3.82 -11.12 29.06
N ARG A 100 5.03 -10.55 29.01
CA ARG A 100 5.92 -10.44 30.20
C ARG A 100 6.05 -9.03 30.76
N SER A 101 5.59 -8.02 30.03
CA SER A 101 5.57 -6.63 30.49
C SER A 101 4.44 -5.83 29.86
N GLY A 102 4.07 -4.73 30.51
CA GLY A 102 3.10 -3.78 29.99
C GLY A 102 3.59 -3.11 28.70
N GLU A 103 4.90 -2.95 28.52
CA GLU A 103 5.49 -2.43 27.27
C GLU A 103 5.22 -3.37 26.08
N GLN A 104 5.40 -4.68 26.26
CA GLN A 104 5.08 -5.68 25.23
C GLN A 104 3.59 -5.73 24.95
N TYR A 105 2.76 -5.61 25.98
CA TYR A 105 1.30 -5.73 25.88
C TYR A 105 0.62 -4.46 25.33
N ALA A 106 1.15 -3.27 25.61
CA ALA A 106 0.48 -2.00 25.33
C ALA A 106 -0.02 -1.84 23.88
N PRO A 107 0.74 -2.20 22.83
CA PRO A 107 0.26 -2.09 21.45
C PRO A 107 -0.93 -3.02 21.14
N TRP A 108 -1.08 -4.10 21.92
CA TRP A 108 -2.03 -5.19 21.70
C TRP A 108 -3.18 -5.20 22.69
N ALA A 109 -3.23 -4.25 23.62
CA ALA A 109 -4.21 -4.19 24.70
C ALA A 109 -5.67 -4.06 24.23
N ALA A 110 -5.87 -3.59 23.00
CA ALA A 110 -7.19 -3.50 22.36
C ALA A 110 -7.52 -4.71 21.46
N SER A 111 -6.62 -5.69 21.36
CA SER A 111 -6.77 -6.92 20.56
C SER A 111 -6.84 -8.15 21.47
N ASP A 112 -7.13 -9.31 20.88
CA ASP A 112 -7.07 -10.63 21.53
C ASP A 112 -5.78 -11.41 21.17
N ALA A 113 -4.76 -10.73 20.63
CA ALA A 113 -3.50 -11.33 20.18
C ALA A 113 -2.69 -11.98 21.32
N ASP A 114 -2.19 -13.19 21.17
CA ASP A 114 -1.26 -13.77 22.15
C ASP A 114 0.22 -13.46 21.83
N ILE A 115 1.13 -13.73 22.78
CA ILE A 115 2.56 -13.44 22.61
C ILE A 115 3.18 -14.21 21.42
N THR A 116 2.69 -15.42 21.12
CA THR A 116 3.19 -16.22 20.00
C THR A 116 2.84 -15.56 18.68
N GLU A 117 1.60 -15.06 18.55
CA GLU A 117 1.17 -14.29 17.39
C GLU A 117 1.99 -12.99 17.25
N VAL A 118 2.25 -12.30 18.35
CA VAL A 118 3.09 -11.08 18.35
C VAL A 118 4.53 -11.39 17.94
N GLU A 119 5.12 -12.50 18.37
CA GLU A 119 6.46 -12.93 17.96
C GLU A 119 6.52 -13.32 16.47
N GLN A 120 5.50 -14.02 15.97
CA GLN A 120 5.38 -14.32 14.53
C GLN A 120 5.26 -13.05 13.69
N LEU A 121 4.55 -12.04 14.20
CA LEU A 121 4.47 -10.74 13.56
C LEU A 121 5.81 -10.01 13.62
N ALA A 122 6.48 -9.99 14.76
CA ALA A 122 7.79 -9.33 14.90
C ALA A 122 8.83 -9.88 13.90
N ALA A 123 8.74 -11.17 13.55
CA ALA A 123 9.59 -11.79 12.53
C ALA A 123 9.41 -11.20 11.12
N LEU A 124 8.29 -10.51 10.85
CA LEU A 124 8.01 -9.87 9.56
C LEU A 124 8.62 -8.49 9.39
N GLY A 125 9.20 -7.91 10.45
CA GLY A 125 9.79 -6.59 10.43
C GLY A 125 8.78 -5.46 10.67
N SER A 126 8.97 -4.31 10.00
CA SER A 126 8.12 -3.14 10.20
C SER A 126 6.77 -3.30 9.49
N PHE A 127 5.69 -3.05 10.23
CA PHE A 127 4.32 -2.97 9.72
C PHE A 127 3.82 -1.53 9.61
N ASP A 128 4.71 -0.54 9.48
CA ASP A 128 4.32 0.87 9.40
C ASP A 128 3.25 1.06 8.30
N GLY A 129 2.06 1.52 8.72
CA GLY A 129 0.92 1.74 7.83
C GLY A 129 -0.07 0.57 7.71
N TYR A 130 0.13 -0.55 8.40
CA TYR A 130 -0.78 -1.70 8.40
C TYR A 130 -1.51 -1.88 9.73
N ASP A 131 -2.79 -2.27 9.63
CA ASP A 131 -3.65 -2.56 10.76
C ASP A 131 -3.28 -3.94 11.36
N PRO A 132 -2.73 -4.00 12.58
CA PRO A 132 -2.28 -5.24 13.19
C PRO A 132 -3.39 -6.30 13.30
N GLY A 133 -4.64 -5.88 13.50
CA GLY A 133 -5.79 -6.79 13.57
C GLY A 133 -6.03 -7.53 12.24
N LYS A 134 -5.79 -6.88 11.10
CA LYS A 134 -5.91 -7.52 9.78
C LYS A 134 -4.77 -8.50 9.53
N VAL A 135 -3.57 -8.22 10.01
CA VAL A 135 -2.41 -9.11 9.86
C VAL A 135 -2.62 -10.36 10.71
N LEU A 136 -3.07 -10.20 11.97
CA LEU A 136 -3.46 -11.30 12.85
C LEU A 136 -4.55 -12.19 12.23
N ALA A 137 -5.58 -11.58 11.65
CA ALA A 137 -6.64 -12.35 10.99
C ALA A 137 -6.11 -13.23 9.85
N GLN A 138 -5.03 -12.83 9.16
CA GLN A 138 -4.41 -13.64 8.12
C GLN A 138 -3.56 -14.79 8.70
N LEU A 139 -2.79 -14.53 9.77
CA LEU A 139 -2.08 -15.59 10.49
C LEU A 139 -3.05 -16.67 10.97
N ARG A 140 -4.16 -16.26 11.59
CA ARG A 140 -5.23 -17.17 12.06
C ARG A 140 -5.94 -17.89 10.93
N ALA A 141 -5.97 -17.30 9.73
CA ALA A 141 -6.47 -17.96 8.52
C ALA A 141 -5.48 -19.01 7.95
N GLY A 142 -4.32 -19.20 8.59
CA GLY A 142 -3.31 -20.18 8.22
C GLY A 142 -2.26 -19.66 7.23
N HIS A 143 -2.22 -18.36 6.96
CA HIS A 143 -1.17 -17.78 6.14
C HIS A 143 0.14 -17.70 6.91
N THR A 144 1.24 -18.05 6.25
CA THR A 144 2.56 -17.94 6.88
C THR A 144 2.99 -16.48 6.96
N PRO A 145 3.88 -16.12 7.90
CA PRO A 145 4.44 -14.79 7.95
C PRO A 145 4.98 -14.35 6.57
N ASP A 146 5.81 -15.16 5.92
CA ASP A 146 6.41 -14.82 4.62
C ASP A 146 5.37 -14.52 3.52
N GLU A 147 4.27 -15.26 3.47
CA GLU A 147 3.17 -15.00 2.53
C GLU A 147 2.51 -13.64 2.77
N ILE A 148 2.37 -13.26 4.04
CA ILE A 148 1.78 -11.99 4.45
C ILE A 148 2.75 -10.85 4.10
N ALA A 149 4.03 -10.94 4.47
CA ALA A 149 5.03 -9.94 4.11
C ALA A 149 5.11 -9.73 2.59
N PHE A 150 5.15 -10.82 1.82
CA PHE A 150 5.12 -10.75 0.36
C PHE A 150 3.86 -10.02 -0.14
N ALA A 151 2.69 -10.31 0.43
CA ALA A 151 1.43 -9.69 0.03
C ALA A 151 1.39 -8.19 0.32
N LEU A 152 1.86 -7.78 1.51
CA LEU A 152 1.96 -6.39 1.92
C LEU A 152 2.94 -5.64 1.02
N GLU A 153 4.13 -6.18 0.80
CA GLU A 153 5.10 -5.58 -0.11
C GLU A 153 4.51 -5.46 -1.51
N ALA A 154 3.97 -6.53 -2.09
CA ALA A 154 3.40 -6.50 -3.44
C ALA A 154 2.15 -5.61 -3.57
N GLY A 155 1.55 -5.15 -2.46
CA GLY A 155 0.27 -4.43 -2.47
C GLY A 155 -0.90 -5.31 -2.95
N LEU A 156 -0.80 -6.63 -2.75
CA LEU A 156 -1.77 -7.61 -3.25
C LEU A 156 -2.55 -8.26 -2.11
N LYS A 157 -3.73 -8.79 -2.45
CA LYS A 157 -4.43 -9.72 -1.53
C LYS A 157 -3.57 -10.97 -1.34
N THR A 158 -3.48 -11.49 -0.12
CA THR A 158 -2.64 -12.65 0.27
C THR A 158 -2.81 -13.83 -0.65
N LYS A 159 -4.05 -14.26 -0.93
CA LYS A 159 -4.31 -15.35 -1.87
C LYS A 159 -3.73 -15.13 -3.28
N LYS A 160 -3.74 -13.88 -3.79
CA LYS A 160 -3.09 -13.55 -5.07
C LYS A 160 -1.57 -13.59 -4.92
N ALA A 161 -1.04 -12.98 -3.86
CA ALA A 161 0.37 -12.96 -3.53
C ALA A 161 1.00 -14.35 -3.44
N VAL A 162 0.36 -15.31 -2.77
CA VAL A 162 0.81 -16.71 -2.70
C VAL A 162 0.97 -17.33 -4.10
N ALA A 163 0.07 -16.99 -5.04
CA ALA A 163 0.19 -17.48 -6.41
C ALA A 163 1.42 -16.92 -7.15
N TRP A 164 1.86 -15.70 -6.84
CA TRP A 164 3.09 -15.11 -7.37
C TRP A 164 4.33 -15.69 -6.70
N MET A 165 4.30 -15.77 -5.36
CA MET A 165 5.39 -16.29 -4.55
C MET A 165 5.72 -17.75 -4.87
N SER A 166 4.70 -18.61 -5.00
CA SER A 166 4.87 -20.02 -5.41
C SER A 166 5.50 -20.21 -6.80
N ARG A 167 5.57 -19.15 -7.61
CA ARG A 167 6.21 -19.15 -8.93
C ARG A 167 7.61 -18.53 -8.91
N GLY A 168 8.12 -18.19 -7.73
CA GLY A 168 9.44 -17.57 -7.56
C GLY A 168 9.52 -16.13 -8.08
N VAL A 169 8.38 -15.45 -8.24
CA VAL A 169 8.34 -14.04 -8.64
C VAL A 169 8.46 -13.18 -7.39
N SER A 170 9.34 -12.19 -7.38
CA SER A 170 9.50 -11.26 -6.25
C SER A 170 8.25 -10.40 -6.04
N ALA A 171 8.08 -9.82 -4.85
CA ALA A 171 6.93 -8.98 -4.53
C ALA A 171 6.88 -7.71 -5.40
N THR A 172 8.04 -7.11 -5.69
CA THR A 172 8.15 -5.95 -6.59
C THR A 172 7.72 -6.29 -8.01
N THR A 173 8.25 -7.36 -8.59
CA THR A 173 7.86 -7.82 -9.93
C THR A 173 6.38 -8.24 -9.96
N ALA A 174 5.88 -8.89 -8.92
CA ALA A 174 4.47 -9.26 -8.82
C ALA A 174 3.55 -8.02 -8.82
N ARG A 175 3.95 -6.93 -8.15
CA ARG A 175 3.24 -5.64 -8.17
C ARG A 175 3.19 -5.10 -9.59
N ASP A 176 4.33 -4.88 -10.22
CA ASP A 176 4.43 -4.24 -11.53
C ASP A 176 3.64 -5.01 -12.61
N TRP A 177 3.77 -6.34 -12.61
CA TRP A 177 3.05 -7.19 -13.55
C TRP A 177 1.55 -7.29 -13.24
N SER A 178 1.16 -7.28 -11.97
CA SER A 178 -0.25 -7.25 -11.59
C SER A 178 -0.92 -5.92 -11.94
N GLU A 179 -0.23 -4.80 -11.77
CA GLU A 179 -0.70 -3.46 -12.17
C GLU A 179 -0.86 -3.33 -13.69
N ALA A 180 0.02 -3.98 -14.45
CA ALA A 180 -0.12 -4.12 -15.90
C ALA A 180 -1.23 -5.12 -16.32
N GLY A 181 -1.98 -5.68 -15.35
CA GLY A 181 -3.15 -6.52 -15.61
C GLY A 181 -2.83 -7.99 -15.88
N PHE A 182 -1.62 -8.46 -15.56
CA PHE A 182 -1.27 -9.88 -15.70
C PHE A 182 -1.67 -10.68 -14.47
N SER A 183 -2.08 -11.93 -14.69
CA SER A 183 -2.16 -12.92 -13.61
C SER A 183 -0.79 -13.53 -13.35
N ALA A 184 -0.56 -14.04 -12.13
CA ALA A 184 0.70 -14.71 -11.77
C ALA A 184 1.13 -15.79 -12.76
N SER A 185 0.17 -16.58 -13.25
CA SER A 185 0.45 -17.63 -14.24
C SER A 185 0.87 -17.08 -15.59
N LYS A 186 0.21 -16.03 -16.09
CA LYS A 186 0.57 -15.43 -17.38
C LYS A 186 1.89 -14.69 -17.28
N ALA A 187 2.09 -13.92 -16.22
CA ALA A 187 3.34 -13.19 -15.99
C ALA A 187 4.55 -14.13 -15.89
N ALA A 188 4.45 -15.26 -15.18
CA ALA A 188 5.55 -16.22 -15.10
C ALA A 188 5.96 -16.83 -16.46
N GLN A 189 5.07 -16.82 -17.46
CA GLN A 189 5.42 -17.20 -18.82
C GLN A 189 6.10 -16.04 -19.57
N TRP A 190 5.54 -14.84 -19.45
CA TRP A 190 6.03 -13.64 -20.13
C TRP A 190 7.38 -13.13 -19.60
N ILE A 191 7.65 -13.22 -18.30
CA ILE A 191 8.93 -12.82 -17.66
C ILE A 191 10.13 -13.54 -18.28
N LYS A 192 9.93 -14.73 -18.85
CA LYS A 192 11.00 -15.49 -19.54
C LYS A 192 11.38 -14.92 -20.90
N VAL A 193 10.54 -14.04 -21.45
CA VAL A 193 10.65 -13.49 -22.81
C VAL A 193 10.88 -11.98 -22.77
N VAL A 194 10.23 -11.29 -21.82
CA VAL A 194 10.23 -9.83 -21.69
C VAL A 194 10.28 -9.46 -20.22
N ASP A 195 11.17 -8.52 -19.85
CA ASP A 195 11.31 -8.06 -18.47
C ASP A 195 10.27 -7.00 -18.09
N ASP A 196 9.91 -6.13 -19.03
CA ASP A 196 8.94 -5.04 -18.83
C ASP A 196 7.49 -5.50 -19.09
N PRO A 197 6.61 -5.47 -18.08
CA PRO A 197 5.21 -5.86 -18.24
C PRO A 197 4.42 -4.96 -19.21
N LYS A 198 4.83 -3.70 -19.42
CA LYS A 198 4.20 -2.81 -20.40
C LYS A 198 4.50 -3.28 -21.82
N VAL A 199 5.74 -3.69 -22.08
CA VAL A 199 6.15 -4.26 -23.37
C VAL A 199 5.39 -5.56 -23.64
N ALA A 200 5.27 -6.44 -22.64
CA ALA A 200 4.43 -7.64 -22.74
C ALA A 200 2.94 -7.29 -23.02
N GLY A 201 2.44 -6.22 -22.40
CA GLY A 201 1.10 -5.69 -22.65
C GLY A 201 0.91 -5.23 -24.09
N SER A 202 1.86 -4.47 -24.63
CA SER A 202 1.85 -4.03 -26.03
C SER A 202 1.88 -5.22 -26.99
N LEU A 203 2.75 -6.20 -26.79
CA LEU A 203 2.81 -7.41 -27.62
C LEU A 203 1.47 -8.16 -27.63
N ARG A 204 0.84 -8.35 -26.46
CA ARG A 204 -0.51 -8.93 -26.37
C ARG A 204 -1.56 -8.12 -27.11
N SER A 205 -1.47 -6.79 -27.08
CA SER A 205 -2.41 -5.92 -27.79
C SER A 205 -2.29 -6.02 -29.32
N LEU A 206 -1.12 -6.44 -29.80
CA LEU A 206 -0.86 -6.77 -31.21
C LEU A 206 -1.30 -8.19 -31.57
N GLY A 207 -1.75 -8.99 -30.60
CA GLY A 207 -2.18 -10.37 -30.80
C GLY A 207 -1.06 -11.40 -30.63
N LEU A 208 0.16 -10.99 -30.30
CA LEU A 208 1.28 -11.89 -30.06
C LEU A 208 1.13 -12.59 -28.71
N ASP A 209 1.18 -13.92 -28.71
CA ASP A 209 1.31 -14.68 -27.48
C ASP A 209 2.78 -14.85 -27.05
N VAL A 210 3.02 -15.62 -25.99
CA VAL A 210 4.37 -15.83 -25.43
C VAL A 210 5.28 -16.58 -26.41
N ASP A 211 4.72 -17.52 -27.16
CA ASP A 211 5.48 -18.35 -28.09
C ASP A 211 5.78 -17.56 -29.37
N ASP A 212 4.81 -16.76 -29.86
CA ASP A 212 5.05 -15.81 -30.95
C ASP A 212 6.14 -14.80 -30.58
N ALA A 213 6.03 -14.20 -29.39
CA ALA A 213 7.02 -13.23 -28.90
C ALA A 213 8.40 -13.88 -28.73
N ARG A 214 8.47 -15.16 -28.35
CA ARG A 214 9.75 -15.88 -28.26
C ARG A 214 10.33 -16.14 -29.64
N ALA A 215 9.52 -16.59 -30.60
CA ALA A 215 9.95 -16.91 -31.96
C ALA A 215 10.44 -15.67 -32.71
N GLN A 216 9.79 -14.52 -32.47
CA GLN A 216 10.06 -13.26 -33.15
C GLN A 216 11.00 -12.34 -32.34
N ARG A 217 11.67 -12.87 -31.30
CA ARG A 217 12.49 -12.07 -30.38
C ARG A 217 13.65 -11.39 -31.13
N PRO A 218 13.75 -10.06 -31.10
CA PRO A 218 14.90 -9.33 -31.65
C PRO A 218 16.20 -9.66 -30.93
N GLU A 219 17.36 -9.47 -31.56
CA GLU A 219 18.68 -9.75 -30.97
C GLU A 219 18.91 -8.97 -29.64
N GLY A 220 18.39 -7.74 -29.54
CA GLY A 220 18.42 -6.92 -28.32
C GLY A 220 17.30 -7.20 -27.32
N GLY A 221 16.43 -8.17 -27.60
CA GLY A 221 15.22 -8.44 -26.83
C GLY A 221 14.08 -7.46 -27.13
N TRP A 222 12.94 -7.69 -26.47
CA TRP A 222 11.78 -6.83 -26.61
C TRP A 222 11.92 -5.58 -25.75
N THR A 223 11.97 -4.43 -26.42
CA THR A 223 11.86 -3.10 -25.82
C THR A 223 10.66 -2.38 -26.43
N THR A 224 10.21 -1.28 -25.82
CA THR A 224 9.16 -0.43 -26.41
C THR A 224 9.50 -0.02 -27.83
N HIS A 225 10.77 0.33 -28.09
CA HIS A 225 11.24 0.68 -29.43
C HIS A 225 11.15 -0.53 -30.38
N ALA A 226 11.58 -1.71 -29.95
CA ALA A 226 11.51 -2.93 -30.77
C ALA A 226 10.08 -3.33 -31.12
N VAL A 227 9.13 -3.21 -30.18
CA VAL A 227 7.70 -3.42 -30.45
C VAL A 227 7.19 -2.43 -31.49
N ARG A 228 7.53 -1.15 -31.36
CA ARG A 228 7.09 -0.12 -32.31
C ARG A 228 7.70 -0.30 -33.70
N ARG A 229 8.97 -0.71 -33.77
CA ARG A 229 9.64 -1.10 -35.02
C ARG A 229 8.90 -2.26 -35.67
N HIS A 230 8.55 -3.28 -34.89
CA HIS A 230 7.77 -4.43 -35.38
C HIS A 230 6.40 -3.99 -35.93
N VAL A 231 5.67 -3.11 -35.22
CA VAL A 231 4.40 -2.54 -35.74
C VAL A 231 4.60 -1.80 -37.05
N ALA A 232 5.70 -1.05 -37.20
CA ALA A 232 6.00 -0.35 -38.45
C ALA A 232 6.22 -1.33 -39.61
N VAL A 233 7.04 -2.36 -39.41
CA VAL A 233 7.33 -3.37 -40.44
C VAL A 233 6.05 -4.12 -40.84
N GLU A 234 5.25 -4.58 -39.87
CA GLU A 234 3.96 -5.25 -40.14
C GLU A 234 2.96 -4.36 -40.87
N ALA A 235 3.04 -3.03 -40.68
CA ALA A 235 2.23 -2.06 -41.41
C ALA A 235 2.76 -1.75 -42.83
N GLY A 236 3.90 -2.31 -43.23
CA GLY A 236 4.51 -2.16 -44.55
C GLY A 236 5.71 -1.21 -44.63
N ALA A 237 6.27 -0.77 -43.49
CA ALA A 237 7.51 0.02 -43.49
C ALA A 237 8.69 -0.83 -43.95
N GLY A 238 9.58 -0.24 -44.75
CA GLY A 238 10.90 -0.82 -45.01
C GLY A 238 11.75 -0.84 -43.73
N ASP A 239 12.69 -1.78 -43.65
CA ASP A 239 13.60 -1.93 -42.51
C ASP A 239 14.40 -0.65 -42.21
N ASP A 240 14.71 0.13 -43.25
CA ASP A 240 15.47 1.37 -43.20
C ASP A 240 14.73 2.53 -42.51
N VAL A 241 13.40 2.54 -42.58
CA VAL A 241 12.55 3.60 -41.98
C VAL A 241 11.77 3.13 -40.76
N ALA A 242 11.78 1.83 -40.45
CA ALA A 242 11.06 1.28 -39.30
C ALA A 242 11.59 1.83 -37.96
N ASP A 243 12.89 2.08 -37.84
CA ASP A 243 13.51 2.66 -36.63
C ASP A 243 13.13 4.14 -36.44
N GLU A 244 12.99 4.88 -37.55
CA GLU A 244 12.47 6.25 -37.53
C GLU A 244 11.02 6.27 -37.05
N TRP A 245 10.18 5.37 -37.57
CA TRP A 245 8.80 5.20 -37.11
C TRP A 245 8.71 4.87 -35.63
N ALA A 246 9.55 3.94 -35.17
CA ALA A 246 9.61 3.54 -33.77
C ALA A 246 9.97 4.70 -32.83
N SER A 247 10.71 5.69 -33.33
CA SER A 247 11.12 6.90 -32.60
C SER A 247 10.08 8.02 -32.58
N THR A 248 8.99 7.90 -33.35
CA THR A 248 7.92 8.91 -33.36
C THR A 248 7.15 8.95 -32.04
N SER A 249 6.42 10.03 -31.78
CA SER A 249 5.50 10.16 -30.63
C SER A 249 4.08 9.66 -30.90
N LEU A 250 3.83 9.04 -32.06
CA LEU A 250 2.51 8.51 -32.42
C LEU A 250 2.19 7.26 -31.60
N SER A 251 0.91 7.05 -31.25
CA SER A 251 0.50 5.76 -30.72
C SER A 251 0.61 4.67 -31.80
N ASP A 252 0.82 3.41 -31.39
CA ASP A 252 1.07 2.29 -32.30
C ASP A 252 -0.02 2.16 -33.39
N ARG A 253 -1.29 2.32 -33.01
CA ARG A 253 -2.41 2.31 -33.97
C ARG A 253 -2.36 3.46 -34.98
N LYS A 254 -1.94 4.66 -34.55
CA LYS A 254 -1.81 5.81 -35.46
C LYS A 254 -0.61 5.61 -36.36
N LEU A 255 0.53 5.21 -35.80
CA LEU A 255 1.74 4.87 -36.53
C LEU A 255 1.44 3.89 -37.67
N ALA A 256 0.81 2.76 -37.37
CA ALA A 256 0.48 1.75 -38.38
C ALA A 256 -0.39 2.31 -39.53
N LYS A 257 -1.34 3.20 -39.24
CA LYS A 257 -2.14 3.87 -40.28
C LYS A 257 -1.31 4.79 -41.18
N TRP A 258 -0.39 5.55 -40.61
CA TRP A 258 0.47 6.45 -41.39
C TRP A 258 1.48 5.67 -42.25
N VAL A 259 2.01 4.57 -41.72
CA VAL A 259 2.86 3.64 -42.49
C VAL A 259 2.06 3.06 -43.67
N ALA A 260 0.87 2.51 -43.41
CA ALA A 260 0.02 1.90 -44.44
C ALA A 260 -0.43 2.93 -45.51
N ALA A 261 -0.46 4.21 -45.16
CA ALA A 261 -0.75 5.32 -46.06
C ALA A 261 0.48 5.72 -46.93
N GLY A 262 1.64 5.08 -46.76
CA GLY A 262 2.85 5.37 -47.53
C GLY A 262 3.48 6.73 -47.23
N VAL A 263 3.09 7.37 -46.13
CA VAL A 263 3.67 8.65 -45.69
C VAL A 263 5.00 8.38 -44.99
N ARG A 264 5.99 9.27 -45.07
CA ARG A 264 7.26 9.10 -44.35
C ARG A 264 7.14 9.52 -42.88
N PRO A 265 7.92 8.92 -41.96
CA PRO A 265 7.86 9.26 -40.53
C PRO A 265 8.08 10.76 -40.25
N VAL A 266 9.07 11.36 -40.91
CA VAL A 266 9.39 12.79 -40.78
C VAL A 266 8.23 13.71 -41.21
N ASP A 267 7.46 13.31 -42.21
CA ASP A 267 6.38 14.12 -42.77
C ASP A 267 5.08 13.93 -41.98
N ALA A 268 4.84 12.75 -41.40
CA ALA A 268 3.59 12.40 -40.71
C ALA A 268 3.27 13.34 -39.54
N GLY A 269 4.30 13.83 -38.83
CA GLY A 269 4.14 14.85 -37.79
C GLY A 269 3.59 16.17 -38.33
N ALA A 270 4.14 16.64 -39.45
CA ALA A 270 3.76 17.88 -40.10
C ALA A 270 2.37 17.82 -40.74
N TRP A 271 2.04 16.72 -41.43
CA TRP A 271 0.69 16.47 -41.95
C TRP A 271 -0.35 16.52 -40.84
N ARG A 272 -0.09 15.83 -39.73
CA ARG A 272 -0.99 15.82 -38.58
C ARG A 272 -1.15 17.20 -37.94
N SER A 273 -0.07 17.99 -37.82
CA SER A 273 -0.17 19.34 -37.23
C SER A 273 -1.01 20.29 -38.07
N LEU A 274 -1.06 20.06 -39.39
CA LEU A 274 -1.93 20.79 -40.32
C LEU A 274 -3.33 20.20 -40.44
N GLY A 275 -3.68 19.26 -39.55
CA GLY A 275 -5.02 18.68 -39.46
C GLY A 275 -5.35 17.68 -40.56
N PHE A 276 -4.36 17.12 -41.25
CA PHE A 276 -4.58 16.02 -42.20
C PHE A 276 -4.66 14.69 -41.46
N ASP A 277 -5.57 13.84 -41.90
CA ASP A 277 -5.54 12.42 -41.55
C ASP A 277 -4.60 11.63 -42.50
N PRO A 278 -4.25 10.36 -42.19
CA PRO A 278 -3.34 9.57 -43.00
C PRO A 278 -3.79 9.39 -44.46
N GLU A 279 -5.10 9.25 -44.71
CA GLU A 279 -5.64 8.99 -46.05
C GLU A 279 -5.60 10.26 -46.90
N GLU A 280 -6.01 11.40 -46.33
CA GLU A 280 -5.85 12.70 -46.98
C GLU A 280 -4.37 12.97 -47.31
N ALA A 281 -3.48 12.82 -46.32
CA ALA A 281 -2.06 13.06 -46.49
C ALA A 281 -1.42 12.16 -47.55
N SER A 282 -1.85 10.89 -47.63
CA SER A 282 -1.45 9.97 -48.70
C SER A 282 -1.81 10.52 -50.08
N GLY A 283 -3.04 11.00 -50.28
CA GLY A 283 -3.47 11.58 -51.55
C GLY A 283 -2.60 12.77 -51.99
N TRP A 284 -2.27 13.66 -51.05
CA TRP A 284 -1.37 14.79 -51.31
C TRP A 284 0.09 14.36 -51.53
N ALA A 285 0.61 13.44 -50.71
CA ALA A 285 1.97 12.93 -50.81
C ALA A 285 2.20 12.14 -52.11
N ALA A 286 1.22 11.39 -52.58
CA ALA A 286 1.24 10.68 -53.86
C ALA A 286 1.41 11.65 -55.05
N GLN A 287 0.85 12.85 -54.93
CA GLN A 287 1.04 13.94 -55.88
C GLN A 287 2.32 14.76 -55.63
N ARG A 288 3.19 14.32 -54.71
CA ARG A 288 4.46 14.96 -54.31
C ARG A 288 4.29 16.36 -53.70
N PHE A 289 3.18 16.62 -53.04
CA PHE A 289 3.05 17.84 -52.24
C PHE A 289 3.74 17.70 -50.89
N THR A 290 4.33 18.81 -50.42
CA THR A 290 4.75 18.93 -49.02
C THR A 290 3.52 19.16 -48.13
N PRO A 291 3.59 18.87 -46.83
CA PRO A 291 2.52 19.18 -45.89
C PRO A 291 2.06 20.63 -45.98
N GLU A 292 3.01 21.58 -46.07
CA GLU A 292 2.74 23.01 -46.14
C GLU A 292 2.02 23.42 -47.43
N ASP A 293 2.49 22.96 -48.59
CA ASP A 293 1.85 23.24 -49.88
C ASP A 293 0.41 22.71 -49.92
N ALA A 294 0.21 21.49 -49.44
CA ALA A 294 -1.11 20.87 -49.36
C ALA A 294 -2.02 21.61 -48.38
N GLY A 295 -1.50 22.10 -47.26
CA GLY A 295 -2.23 22.95 -46.32
C GLY A 295 -2.76 24.22 -47.00
N ASN A 296 -1.92 24.89 -47.80
CA ASN A 296 -2.32 26.09 -48.54
C ASN A 296 -3.40 25.82 -49.61
N TRP A 297 -3.25 24.72 -50.37
CA TRP A 297 -4.27 24.31 -51.34
C TRP A 297 -5.59 23.89 -50.67
N ARG A 298 -5.52 23.11 -49.59
CA ARG A 298 -6.69 22.65 -48.83
C ARG A 298 -7.48 23.82 -48.24
N ARG A 299 -6.80 24.81 -47.65
CA ARG A 299 -7.45 26.04 -47.16
C ARG A 299 -8.18 26.82 -48.26
N SER A 300 -7.72 26.67 -49.50
CA SER A 300 -8.36 27.25 -50.69
C SER A 300 -9.48 26.39 -51.27
N GLY A 301 -9.83 25.27 -50.62
CA GLY A 301 -10.86 24.34 -51.09
C GLY A 301 -10.45 23.54 -52.34
N VAL A 302 -9.15 23.39 -52.59
CA VAL A 302 -8.62 22.65 -53.74
C VAL A 302 -8.17 21.26 -53.29
N ASP A 303 -8.62 20.21 -53.97
CA ASP A 303 -8.20 18.82 -53.74
C ASP A 303 -6.84 18.48 -54.39
N PRO A 304 -6.20 17.36 -54.01
CA PRO A 304 -4.86 17.01 -54.49
C PRO A 304 -4.72 16.92 -56.01
N GLU A 305 -5.73 16.39 -56.71
CA GLU A 305 -5.67 16.19 -58.16
C GLU A 305 -5.74 17.52 -58.90
N ILE A 306 -6.66 18.40 -58.49
CA ILE A 306 -6.78 19.73 -59.06
C ILE A 306 -5.52 20.55 -58.74
N ALA A 307 -5.01 20.46 -57.52
CA ALA A 307 -3.78 21.13 -57.11
C ALA A 307 -2.58 20.68 -57.96
N ALA A 308 -2.45 19.37 -58.21
CA ALA A 308 -1.38 18.82 -59.06
C ALA A 308 -1.45 19.39 -60.48
N ARG A 309 -2.64 19.38 -61.12
CA ARG A 309 -2.83 19.97 -62.46
C ARG A 309 -2.50 21.46 -62.50
N ARG A 310 -2.87 22.21 -61.46
CA ARG A 310 -2.57 23.64 -61.33
C ARG A 310 -1.08 23.90 -61.19
N ARG A 311 -0.38 23.12 -60.34
CA ARG A 311 1.07 23.17 -60.19
C ARG A 311 1.78 22.89 -61.51
N ASP A 312 1.34 21.88 -62.24
CA ASP A 312 1.93 21.51 -63.53
C ASP A 312 1.67 22.59 -64.61
N ALA A 313 0.60 23.37 -64.47
CA ALA A 313 0.34 24.58 -65.24
C ALA A 313 1.08 25.84 -64.73
N GLY A 314 1.94 25.72 -63.71
CA GLY A 314 2.74 26.81 -63.15
C GLY A 314 2.02 27.67 -62.11
N VAL A 315 0.82 27.28 -61.67
CA VAL A 315 0.05 28.00 -60.64
C VAL A 315 0.51 27.54 -59.26
N ARG A 316 0.91 28.50 -58.41
CA ARG A 316 1.28 28.24 -57.02
C ARG A 316 0.07 28.33 -56.09
N PRO A 317 0.08 27.60 -54.95
CA PRO A 317 -0.95 27.78 -53.94
C PRO A 317 -0.95 29.24 -53.46
N PRO A 318 -2.13 29.85 -53.23
CA PRO A 318 -2.18 31.13 -52.56
C PRO A 318 -1.60 30.97 -51.15
N ILE A 319 -0.68 31.86 -50.79
CA ILE A 319 -0.20 31.96 -49.41
C ILE A 319 -1.36 32.60 -48.64
N VAL A 320 -2.08 31.78 -47.88
CA VAL A 320 -3.14 32.25 -47.00
C VAL A 320 -2.50 32.45 -45.64
N ASP A 321 -2.17 33.71 -45.32
CA ASP A 321 -1.79 34.10 -43.97
C ASP A 321 -3.03 33.97 -43.06
N ASP A 322 -2.84 33.36 -41.88
CA ASP A 322 -3.88 33.20 -40.84
C ASP A 322 -4.29 34.54 -40.21
#